data_AF-A0A101SQW7-F1
#
_entry.id   AF-A0A101SQW7-F1
#
_cell.length_a   1.000
_cell.length_b   1.000
_cell.length_c   1.000
_cell.angle_alpha   90.00
_cell.angle_beta   90.00
_cell.angle_gamma   90.00
#
_symmetry.space_group_name_H-M   'P 1'
#
loop_
_entity.id
_entity.type
_entity.pdbx_description
1 polymer ?
#
loop_
_entity_poly.entity_id
_entity_poly.type
_entity_poly.pdbx_seq_one_letter_code
_entity_poly.pdbx_strand_id
1 'polypeptide(L)'
;MKEDIDVRRIFLLNPDQRLLEEAAHSGVQVRSAQVDAMDESALRIPLAEAAAAGLYVNPARALWTLADPAAVQRLVRDNRLAPCGIEAAPGDPRLTVETLSVHGMHQAVGITARTPYGLLHPAPLTDDAAAEVRAVVTALLDLTGYQYGPAHTSVALTARGPVITGCRAGLGDDPVPELVRAAGGCDLAAGAVAVLAGRLVEPARPHRFAAAVVLEAPWKPGSAEVGGLPGVLHVVAPEPPRPGHVVIEVDSPETAERQVADLRALVLGEDG
;
A
#
# COMPACT_ATOMS: atom_id res chain seq x y z
N MET A 1 28.95 10.42 -30.80
CA MET A 1 27.96 10.72 -29.76
C MET A 1 26.92 9.60 -29.85
N LYS A 2 27.12 8.52 -29.09
CA LYS A 2 26.16 7.42 -29.02
C LYS A 2 25.18 7.84 -27.94
N GLU A 3 23.99 8.28 -28.33
CA GLU A 3 22.88 8.37 -27.38
C GLU A 3 22.64 6.95 -26.88
N ASP A 4 23.17 6.66 -25.70
CA ASP A 4 22.78 5.48 -24.93
C ASP A 4 21.33 5.75 -24.52
N ILE A 5 20.40 5.33 -25.38
CA ILE A 5 18.99 5.26 -25.00
C ILE A 5 18.94 4.14 -23.98
N ASP A 6 19.19 4.49 -22.71
CA ASP A 6 19.05 3.60 -21.57
C ASP A 6 17.55 3.29 -21.41
N VAL A 7 17.07 2.36 -22.24
CA VAL A 7 15.68 1.91 -22.22
C VAL A 7 15.48 1.14 -20.92
N ARG A 8 14.94 1.86 -19.93
CA ARG A 8 14.56 1.30 -18.64
C ARG A 8 13.52 0.21 -18.86
N ARG A 9 13.81 -0.98 -18.35
CA ARG A 9 12.93 -2.16 -18.41
C ARG A 9 12.65 -2.64 -17.00
N ILE A 10 11.40 -3.00 -16.74
CA ILE A 10 10.96 -3.60 -15.47
C ILE A 10 10.19 -4.90 -15.72
N PHE A 11 10.06 -5.70 -14.67
CA PHE A 11 9.19 -6.87 -14.65
C PHE A 11 8.03 -6.66 -13.68
N LEU A 12 6.81 -6.97 -14.12
CA LEU A 12 5.60 -6.96 -13.29
C LEU A 12 4.95 -8.34 -13.28
N LEU A 13 4.91 -8.97 -12.10
CA LEU A 13 4.09 -10.15 -11.87
C LEU A 13 2.67 -9.72 -11.49
N ASN A 14 1.65 -10.29 -12.15
CA ASN A 14 0.24 -9.96 -11.92
C ASN A 14 0.02 -8.44 -11.92
N PRO A 15 0.31 -7.76 -13.04
CA PRO A 15 0.46 -6.31 -13.07
C PRO A 15 -0.80 -5.59 -12.60
N ASP A 16 -0.61 -4.67 -11.66
CA ASP A 16 -1.60 -3.67 -11.30
C ASP A 16 -1.69 -2.63 -12.43
N GLN A 17 -2.92 -2.27 -12.82
CA GLN A 17 -3.16 -1.31 -13.91
C GLN A 17 -2.48 0.05 -13.64
N ARG A 18 -2.45 0.50 -12.38
CA ARG A 18 -1.80 1.75 -11.98
C ARG A 18 -0.30 1.73 -12.26
N LEU A 19 0.36 0.57 -12.09
CA LEU A 19 1.77 0.41 -12.41
C LEU A 19 2.04 0.36 -13.92
N LEU A 20 1.12 -0.21 -14.70
CA LEU A 20 1.22 -0.21 -16.16
C LEU A 20 1.11 1.22 -16.73
N GLU A 21 0.14 1.98 -16.21
CA GLU A 21 -0.07 3.38 -16.60
C GLU A 21 1.11 4.26 -16.23
N GLU A 22 1.62 4.13 -15.00
CA GLU A 22 2.78 4.88 -14.55
C GLU A 22 4.05 4.50 -15.33
N ALA A 23 4.27 3.21 -15.61
CA ALA A 23 5.41 2.80 -16.42
C ALA A 23 5.34 3.38 -17.85
N ALA A 24 4.15 3.40 -18.46
CA ALA A 24 3.93 4.02 -19.76
C ALA A 24 4.17 5.54 -19.72
N HIS A 25 3.67 6.23 -18.70
CA HIS A 25 3.89 7.65 -18.48
C HIS A 25 5.37 7.98 -18.32
N SER A 26 6.10 7.15 -17.58
CA SER A 26 7.54 7.27 -17.32
C SER A 26 8.44 6.75 -18.45
N GLY A 27 7.88 6.29 -19.59
CA GLY A 27 8.65 5.75 -20.71
C GLY A 27 9.42 4.47 -20.40
N VAL A 28 8.98 3.71 -19.39
CA VAL A 28 9.60 2.45 -18.94
C VAL A 28 8.94 1.29 -19.66
N GLN A 29 9.73 0.43 -20.28
CA GLN A 29 9.23 -0.78 -20.92
C GLN A 29 8.89 -1.85 -19.87
N VAL A 30 7.69 -2.43 -19.98
CA VAL A 30 7.22 -3.47 -19.07
C VAL A 30 7.28 -4.83 -19.74
N ARG A 31 7.88 -5.80 -19.05
CA ARG A 31 7.59 -7.22 -19.25
C ARG A 31 6.71 -7.68 -18.11
N SER A 32 5.68 -8.48 -18.40
CA SER A 32 4.76 -8.96 -17.37
C SER A 32 4.40 -10.42 -17.55
N ALA A 33 3.98 -11.05 -16.46
CA ALA A 33 3.42 -12.39 -16.45
C ALA A 33 2.21 -12.43 -15.52
N GLN A 34 1.18 -13.20 -15.90
CA GLN A 34 0.03 -13.50 -15.06
C GLN A 34 0.15 -14.94 -14.54
N VAL A 35 0.24 -15.11 -13.23
CA VAL A 35 0.49 -16.39 -12.56
C VAL A 35 -0.26 -16.44 -11.24
N ASP A 36 -0.77 -17.61 -10.86
CA ASP A 36 -1.27 -17.79 -9.50
C ASP A 36 -0.13 -17.65 -8.49
N ALA A 37 -0.18 -16.62 -7.65
CA ALA A 37 0.85 -16.36 -6.65
C ALA A 37 0.89 -17.42 -5.53
N MET A 38 -0.19 -18.23 -5.40
CA MET A 38 -0.26 -19.35 -4.46
C MET A 38 0.40 -20.63 -4.99
N ASP A 39 0.75 -20.68 -6.28
CA ASP A 39 1.52 -21.76 -6.89
C ASP A 39 2.99 -21.36 -7.04
N GLU A 40 3.81 -21.71 -6.03
CA GLU A 40 5.26 -21.41 -6.05
C GLU A 40 5.96 -21.97 -7.30
N SER A 41 5.51 -23.12 -7.82
CA SER A 41 6.15 -23.74 -8.99
C SER A 41 5.86 -22.95 -10.26
N ALA A 42 4.64 -22.44 -10.41
CA ALA A 42 4.24 -21.60 -11.53
C ALA A 42 5.01 -20.26 -11.56
N LEU A 43 5.44 -19.74 -10.42
CA LEU A 43 6.24 -18.52 -10.32
C LEU A 43 7.67 -18.69 -10.86
N ARG A 44 8.27 -19.89 -10.77
CA ARG A 44 9.71 -20.10 -10.99
C ARG A 44 10.17 -19.75 -12.41
N ILE A 45 9.42 -20.21 -13.43
CA ILE A 45 9.80 -20.02 -14.83
C ILE A 45 9.82 -18.53 -15.23
N PRO A 46 8.72 -17.76 -15.09
CA PRO A 46 8.70 -16.37 -15.53
C PRO A 46 9.69 -15.50 -14.74
N LEU A 47 9.90 -15.78 -13.45
CA LEU A 47 10.90 -15.05 -12.64
C LEU A 47 12.33 -15.38 -13.08
N ALA A 48 12.64 -16.64 -13.39
CA ALA A 48 13.96 -17.03 -13.89
C ALA A 48 14.26 -16.39 -15.26
N GLU A 49 13.27 -16.35 -16.16
CA GLU A 49 13.40 -15.69 -17.46
C GLU A 49 13.60 -14.18 -17.33
N ALA A 50 12.85 -13.53 -16.44
CA ALA A 50 13.01 -12.10 -16.15
C ALA A 50 14.39 -11.80 -15.53
N ALA A 51 14.85 -12.60 -14.58
CA ALA A 51 16.18 -12.48 -13.99
C ALA A 51 17.28 -12.69 -15.03
N ALA A 52 17.16 -13.69 -15.91
CA ALA A 52 18.10 -13.94 -17.01
C ALA A 52 18.14 -12.78 -18.03
N ALA A 53 17.05 -12.01 -18.14
CA ALA A 53 17.00 -10.79 -18.93
C ALA A 53 17.56 -9.55 -18.20
N GLY A 54 18.12 -9.71 -17.00
CA GLY A 54 18.68 -8.64 -16.18
C GLY A 54 17.65 -7.77 -15.47
N LEU A 55 16.41 -8.25 -15.32
CA LEU A 55 15.35 -7.51 -14.61
C LEU A 55 15.40 -7.80 -13.11
N TYR A 56 15.08 -6.79 -12.33
CA TYR A 56 14.98 -6.91 -10.88
C TYR A 56 13.69 -7.63 -10.50
N VAL A 57 13.83 -8.82 -9.91
CA VAL A 57 12.71 -9.69 -9.51
C VAL A 57 12.95 -10.27 -8.12
N ASN A 58 11.86 -10.59 -7.44
CA ASN A 58 11.91 -11.28 -6.15
C ASN A 58 12.02 -12.80 -6.33
N PRO A 59 12.61 -13.52 -5.36
CA PRO A 59 12.54 -14.98 -5.34
C PRO A 59 11.09 -15.49 -5.33
N ALA A 60 10.81 -16.58 -6.07
CA ALA A 60 9.48 -17.20 -6.11
C ALA A 60 8.94 -17.51 -4.71
N ARG A 61 9.79 -18.02 -3.82
CA ARG A 61 9.44 -18.32 -2.43
C ARG A 61 9.04 -17.08 -1.63
N ALA A 62 9.65 -15.92 -1.88
CA ALA A 62 9.30 -14.67 -1.21
C ALA A 62 7.87 -14.26 -1.59
N LEU A 63 7.58 -14.23 -2.89
CA LEU A 63 6.26 -13.86 -3.42
C LEU A 63 5.17 -14.83 -2.97
N TRP A 64 5.43 -16.14 -3.01
CA TRP A 64 4.51 -17.15 -2.50
C TRP A 64 4.26 -17.02 -0.99
N THR A 65 5.32 -16.79 -0.19
CA THR A 65 5.20 -16.63 1.26
C THR A 65 4.33 -15.43 1.59
N LEU A 66 4.49 -14.32 0.87
CA LEU A 66 3.65 -13.13 1.02
C LEU A 66 2.24 -13.33 0.44
N ALA A 67 2.01 -14.26 -0.48
CA ALA A 67 0.67 -14.53 -0.99
C ALA A 67 -0.18 -15.39 -0.03
N ASP A 68 0.46 -16.27 0.78
CA ASP A 68 -0.22 -17.15 1.73
C ASP A 68 -0.27 -16.54 3.15
N PRO A 69 -1.46 -16.10 3.65
CA PRO A 69 -1.59 -15.58 5.00
C PRO A 69 -1.12 -16.56 6.07
N ALA A 70 -1.32 -17.88 5.87
CA ALA A 70 -0.87 -18.87 6.82
C ALA A 70 0.66 -18.99 6.83
N ALA A 71 1.33 -18.81 5.69
CA ALA A 71 2.79 -18.77 5.62
C ALA A 71 3.36 -17.54 6.32
N VAL A 72 2.77 -16.36 6.11
CA VAL A 72 3.13 -15.14 6.84
C VAL A 72 2.99 -15.37 8.35
N GLN A 73 1.85 -15.91 8.81
CA GLN A 73 1.62 -16.17 10.24
C GLN A 73 2.59 -17.18 10.84
N ARG A 74 2.96 -18.24 10.09
CA ARG A 74 4.02 -19.17 10.52
C ARG A 74 5.36 -18.45 10.66
N LEU A 75 5.76 -17.65 9.66
CA LEU A 75 7.02 -16.93 9.67
C LEU A 75 7.13 -15.93 10.83
N VAL A 76 6.05 -15.17 11.08
CA VAL A 76 5.93 -14.24 12.22
C VAL A 76 6.10 -14.96 13.56
N ARG A 77 5.42 -16.11 13.72
CA ARG A 77 5.48 -16.91 14.95
C ARG A 77 6.87 -17.52 15.18
N ASP A 78 7.41 -18.18 14.17
CA ASP A 78 8.66 -18.93 14.27
C ASP A 78 9.86 -18.01 14.54
N ASN A 79 9.80 -16.76 14.06
CA ASN A 79 10.84 -15.75 14.26
C ASN A 79 10.55 -14.74 15.37
N ARG A 80 9.45 -14.92 16.13
CA ARG A 80 9.06 -14.05 17.25
C ARG A 80 8.96 -12.57 16.86
N LEU A 81 8.48 -12.29 15.65
CA LEU A 81 8.23 -10.93 15.17
C LEU A 81 7.07 -10.26 15.93
N ALA A 82 6.21 -11.06 16.57
CA ALA A 82 5.17 -10.59 17.46
C ALA A 82 5.46 -11.05 18.90
N PRO A 83 5.03 -10.29 19.92
CA PRO A 83 5.09 -10.73 21.31
C PRO A 83 4.38 -12.09 21.49
N CYS A 84 5.06 -13.05 22.11
CA CYS A 84 4.56 -14.43 22.26
C CYS A 84 3.17 -14.47 22.92
N GLY A 85 2.24 -15.24 22.33
CA GLY A 85 0.89 -15.46 22.84
C GLY A 85 -0.07 -14.29 22.71
N ILE A 86 0.19 -13.31 21.86
CA ILE A 86 -0.83 -12.33 21.41
C ILE A 86 -1.43 -12.85 20.10
N GLU A 87 -2.75 -12.85 20.03
CA GLU A 87 -3.49 -12.73 18.77
C GLU A 87 -4.14 -11.35 18.73
N ALA A 88 -4.26 -10.77 17.54
CA ALA A 88 -4.92 -9.48 17.35
C ALA A 88 -6.40 -9.59 17.75
N ALA A 89 -6.83 -8.81 18.74
CA ALA A 89 -8.22 -8.73 19.13
C ALA A 89 -9.01 -7.85 18.14
N PRO A 90 -10.33 -8.05 17.99
CA PRO A 90 -11.16 -7.21 17.11
C PRO A 90 -11.13 -5.70 17.42
N GLY A 91 -10.82 -5.31 18.66
CA GLY A 91 -10.71 -3.91 19.08
C GLY A 91 -9.33 -3.27 18.94
N ASP A 92 -8.31 -4.05 18.57
CA ASP A 92 -6.96 -3.50 18.40
C ASP A 92 -6.89 -2.59 17.17
N PRO A 93 -6.27 -1.39 17.27
CA PRO A 93 -6.08 -0.50 16.13
C PRO A 93 -5.47 -1.24 14.93
N ARG A 94 -6.12 -1.12 13.77
CA ARG A 94 -5.69 -1.77 12.53
C ARG A 94 -4.96 -0.77 11.66
N LEU A 95 -3.76 -1.14 11.25
CA LEU A 95 -2.86 -0.34 10.45
C LEU A 95 -2.55 -1.07 9.15
N THR A 96 -2.26 -0.30 8.10
CA THR A 96 -1.57 -0.79 6.92
C THR A 96 -0.27 -0.03 6.75
N VAL A 97 0.76 -0.72 6.26
CA VAL A 97 2.09 -0.17 6.02
C VAL A 97 2.44 -0.41 4.57
N GLU A 98 2.61 0.68 3.83
CA GLU A 98 3.10 0.65 2.46
C GLU A 98 4.62 0.72 2.48
N THR A 99 5.26 -0.23 1.80
CA THR A 99 6.72 -0.29 1.69
C THR A 99 7.16 -0.28 0.23
N LEU A 100 8.30 0.34 -0.04
CA LEU A 100 9.01 0.25 -1.31
C LEU A 100 10.39 -0.35 -1.05
N SER A 101 10.73 -1.40 -1.81
CA SER A 101 11.96 -2.17 -1.59
C SER A 101 12.85 -2.12 -2.82
N VAL A 102 14.14 -1.91 -2.64
CA VAL A 102 15.15 -2.04 -3.70
C VAL A 102 16.42 -2.67 -3.13
N HIS A 103 16.92 -3.72 -3.76
CA HIS A 103 18.08 -4.48 -3.26
C HIS A 103 17.94 -4.93 -1.79
N GLY A 104 16.72 -5.25 -1.35
CA GLY A 104 16.44 -5.63 0.04
C GLY A 104 16.44 -4.46 1.03
N MET A 105 16.66 -3.22 0.59
CA MET A 105 16.45 -2.05 1.43
C MET A 105 14.96 -1.71 1.43
N HIS A 106 14.31 -2.01 2.55
CA HIS A 106 12.87 -1.83 2.74
C HIS A 106 12.59 -0.46 3.35
N GLN A 107 11.89 0.41 2.61
CA GLN A 107 11.45 1.69 3.11
C GLN A 107 9.94 1.72 3.33
N ALA A 108 9.52 1.91 4.58
CA ALA A 108 8.14 2.23 4.88
C ALA A 108 7.84 3.67 4.44
N VAL A 109 6.95 3.83 3.46
CA VAL A 109 6.57 5.11 2.87
C VAL A 109 5.24 5.64 3.40
N GLY A 110 4.46 4.80 4.08
CA GLY A 110 3.25 5.27 4.75
C GLY A 110 2.74 4.27 5.77
N ILE A 111 2.18 4.78 6.86
CA ILE A 111 1.38 4.00 7.82
C ILE A 111 -0.01 4.62 7.84
N THR A 112 -1.04 3.83 7.52
CA THR A 112 -2.43 4.27 7.45
C THR A 112 -3.25 3.56 8.51
N ALA A 113 -4.04 4.30 9.28
CA ALA A 113 -4.93 3.73 10.28
C ALA A 113 -6.32 3.47 9.69
N ARG A 114 -6.91 2.33 10.04
CA ARG A 114 -8.35 2.10 9.91
C ARG A 114 -9.04 2.62 11.16
N THR A 115 -10.05 3.45 10.96
CA THR A 115 -10.81 4.15 11.99
C THR A 115 -12.30 3.83 11.81
N PRO A 116 -13.15 4.10 12.82
CA PRO A 116 -14.60 3.94 12.67
C PRO A 116 -15.22 4.80 11.55
N TYR A 117 -14.61 5.94 11.24
CA TYR A 117 -15.07 6.87 10.20
C TYR A 117 -14.43 6.64 8.82
N GLY A 118 -13.45 5.74 8.70
CA GLY A 118 -12.79 5.46 7.42
C GLY A 118 -11.31 5.15 7.57
N LEU A 119 -10.49 5.67 6.68
CA LEU A 119 -9.04 5.58 6.75
C LEU A 119 -8.44 6.95 7.11
N LEU A 120 -7.36 6.95 7.88
CA LEU A 120 -6.62 8.16 8.25
C LEU A 120 -5.12 7.94 7.98
N HIS A 121 -4.51 8.89 7.28
CA HIS A 121 -3.09 8.87 6.95
C HIS A 121 -2.43 10.25 7.21
N PRO A 122 -1.24 10.31 7.82
CA PRO A 122 -0.58 9.23 8.52
C PRO A 122 -1.40 8.74 9.72
N ALA A 123 -1.16 7.49 10.14
CA ALA A 123 -1.73 6.97 11.37
C ALA A 123 -1.28 7.83 12.57
N PRO A 124 -2.19 8.21 13.48
CA PRO A 124 -1.88 9.07 14.63
C PRO A 124 -1.15 8.26 15.72
N LEU A 125 0.11 7.95 15.45
CA LEU A 125 0.99 7.15 16.31
C LEU A 125 2.04 8.04 16.96
N THR A 126 2.55 7.61 18.12
CA THR A 126 3.81 8.16 18.65
C THR A 126 4.97 7.75 17.76
N ASP A 127 6.08 8.49 17.82
CA ASP A 127 7.28 8.17 17.05
C ASP A 127 7.82 6.76 17.36
N ASP A 128 7.78 6.37 18.63
CA ASP A 128 8.18 5.04 19.10
C ASP A 128 7.30 3.94 18.51
N ALA A 129 5.96 4.09 18.58
CA ALA A 129 5.04 3.11 18.03
C ALA A 129 5.19 3.00 16.51
N ALA A 130 5.37 4.13 15.82
CA ALA A 130 5.63 4.12 14.38
C ALA A 130 6.97 3.45 14.04
N ALA A 131 8.01 3.63 14.87
CA ALA A 131 9.31 2.98 14.68
C ALA A 131 9.21 1.47 14.90
N GLU A 132 8.49 1.00 15.92
CA GLU A 132 8.25 -0.43 16.17
C GLU A 132 7.49 -1.08 15.01
N VAL A 133 6.44 -0.42 14.51
CA VAL A 133 5.66 -0.89 13.35
C VAL A 133 6.56 -1.01 12.11
N ARG A 134 7.40 0.00 11.84
CA ARG A 134 8.35 -0.07 10.72
C ARG A 134 9.32 -1.23 10.89
N ALA A 135 9.91 -1.38 12.07
CA ALA A 135 10.92 -2.40 12.34
C ALA A 135 10.37 -3.83 12.15
N VAL A 136 9.15 -4.12 12.64
CA VAL A 136 8.56 -5.45 12.48
C VAL A 136 8.21 -5.75 11.02
N VAL A 137 7.73 -4.74 10.27
CA VAL A 137 7.40 -4.89 8.85
C VAL A 137 8.66 -5.11 8.02
N THR A 138 9.73 -4.33 8.24
CA THR A 138 11.00 -4.53 7.50
C THR A 138 11.63 -5.88 7.83
N ALA A 139 11.60 -6.30 9.10
CA ALA A 139 12.10 -7.61 9.51
C ALA A 139 11.34 -8.78 8.85
N LEU A 140 10.01 -8.65 8.66
CA LEU A 140 9.25 -9.65 7.89
C LEU A 140 9.78 -9.74 6.45
N LEU A 141 9.92 -8.60 5.77
CA LEU A 141 10.36 -8.58 4.37
C LEU A 141 11.76 -9.16 4.21
N ASP A 142 12.68 -8.84 5.13
CA ASP A 142 14.02 -9.43 5.20
C ASP A 142 13.96 -10.96 5.33
N LEU A 143 13.12 -11.48 6.24
CA LEU A 143 12.97 -12.92 6.46
C LEU A 143 12.41 -13.66 5.25
N THR A 144 11.56 -13.02 4.45
CA THR A 144 11.06 -13.61 3.20
C THR A 144 12.08 -13.60 2.07
N GLY A 145 13.13 -12.77 2.17
CA GLY A 145 14.04 -12.47 1.07
C GLY A 145 13.40 -11.60 -0.01
N TYR A 146 12.43 -10.76 0.36
CA TYR A 146 11.88 -9.75 -0.54
C TYR A 146 12.97 -8.72 -0.86
N GLN A 147 13.02 -8.23 -2.10
CA GLN A 147 14.11 -7.38 -2.58
C GLN A 147 13.65 -6.17 -3.37
N TYR A 148 12.60 -6.29 -4.17
CA TYR A 148 12.21 -5.28 -5.15
C TYR A 148 10.70 -5.02 -5.15
N GLY A 149 10.31 -3.76 -5.33
CA GLY A 149 8.92 -3.40 -5.56
C GLY A 149 8.14 -3.04 -4.30
N PRO A 150 6.84 -2.73 -4.48
CA PRO A 150 5.96 -2.37 -3.39
C PRO A 150 5.50 -3.59 -2.59
N ALA A 151 5.23 -3.42 -1.30
CA ALA A 151 4.48 -4.40 -0.51
C ALA A 151 3.54 -3.71 0.48
N HIS A 152 2.37 -4.32 0.65
CA HIS A 152 1.30 -3.89 1.55
C HIS A 152 1.26 -4.81 2.76
N THR A 153 1.48 -4.27 3.95
CA THR A 153 1.48 -5.05 5.20
C THR A 153 0.34 -4.62 6.12
N SER A 154 -0.51 -5.55 6.56
CA SER A 154 -1.53 -5.31 7.57
C SER A 154 -1.00 -5.63 8.97
N VAL A 155 -1.19 -4.70 9.90
CA VAL A 155 -0.70 -4.78 11.28
C VAL A 155 -1.84 -4.47 12.24
N ALA A 156 -1.93 -5.22 13.35
CA ALA A 156 -2.72 -4.85 14.51
C ALA A 156 -1.78 -4.29 15.58
N LEU A 157 -2.07 -3.10 16.10
CA LEU A 157 -1.32 -2.53 17.20
C LEU A 157 -1.94 -2.96 18.52
N THR A 158 -1.30 -3.88 19.23
CA THR A 158 -1.81 -4.42 20.49
C THR A 158 -1.17 -3.72 21.69
N ALA A 159 -1.71 -3.92 22.88
CA ALA A 159 -1.13 -3.38 24.12
C ALA A 159 0.32 -3.86 24.40
N ARG A 160 0.77 -4.95 23.76
CA ARG A 160 2.16 -5.47 23.88
C ARG A 160 3.05 -5.14 22.68
N GLY A 161 2.55 -4.38 21.70
CA GLY A 161 3.28 -4.02 20.49
C GLY A 161 2.58 -4.47 19.19
N PRO A 162 3.18 -4.18 18.03
CA PRO A 162 2.60 -4.47 16.73
C PRO A 162 2.63 -5.97 16.41
N VAL A 163 1.55 -6.46 15.78
CA VAL A 163 1.40 -7.84 15.33
C VAL A 163 1.03 -7.84 13.86
N ILE A 164 1.84 -8.46 13.01
CA ILE A 164 1.55 -8.59 11.59
C ILE A 164 0.39 -9.57 11.40
N THR A 165 -0.67 -9.12 10.75
CA THR A 165 -1.85 -9.95 10.44
C THR A 165 -1.83 -10.48 9.00
N GLY A 166 -1.06 -9.84 8.13
CA GLY A 166 -0.87 -10.27 6.74
C GLY A 166 0.08 -9.34 6.01
N CYS A 167 0.61 -9.78 4.89
CA CYS A 167 1.43 -8.99 3.97
C CYS A 167 1.15 -9.49 2.55
N ARG A 168 1.36 -8.65 1.53
CA ARG A 168 1.24 -9.02 0.12
C ARG A 168 2.18 -8.16 -0.72
N ALA A 169 2.81 -8.74 -1.74
CA ALA A 169 3.55 -7.98 -2.74
C ALA A 169 2.59 -7.19 -3.65
N GLY A 170 2.97 -5.97 -4.01
CA GLY A 170 2.13 -5.06 -4.79
C GLY A 170 1.73 -3.80 -4.03
N LEU A 171 1.04 -2.91 -4.74
CA LEU A 171 0.45 -1.71 -4.14
C LEU A 171 -0.67 -2.10 -3.16
N GLY A 172 -0.87 -1.27 -2.14
CA GLY A 172 -2.09 -1.28 -1.35
C GLY A 172 -3.34 -1.01 -2.19
N ASP A 173 -4.46 -1.50 -1.68
CA ASP A 173 -5.75 -1.33 -2.32
C ASP A 173 -6.23 0.13 -2.17
N ASP A 174 -7.05 0.59 -3.11
CA ASP A 174 -7.62 1.94 -3.02
C ASP A 174 -8.47 2.09 -1.75
N PRO A 175 -8.45 3.26 -1.09
CA PRO A 175 -7.82 4.51 -1.51
C PRO A 175 -6.41 4.76 -0.90
N VAL A 176 -5.70 3.73 -0.46
CA VAL A 176 -4.43 3.90 0.29
C VAL A 176 -3.37 4.67 -0.51
N PRO A 177 -3.13 4.41 -1.81
CA PRO A 177 -2.13 5.17 -2.56
C PRO A 177 -2.46 6.67 -2.65
N GLU A 178 -3.72 7.02 -2.88
CA GLU A 178 -4.17 8.41 -2.93
C GLU A 178 -4.06 9.10 -1.57
N LEU A 179 -4.27 8.38 -0.46
CA LEU A 179 -4.01 8.91 0.89
C LEU A 179 -2.54 9.24 1.13
N VAL A 180 -1.64 8.33 0.75
CA VAL A 180 -0.18 8.53 0.89
C VAL A 180 0.27 9.72 0.05
N ARG A 181 -0.25 9.82 -1.18
CA ARG A 181 0.01 10.95 -2.07
C ARG A 181 -0.54 12.26 -1.51
N ALA A 182 -1.77 12.26 -1.00
CA ALA A 182 -2.41 13.42 -0.41
C ALA A 182 -1.59 13.96 0.79
N ALA A 183 -1.19 13.11 1.74
CA ALA A 183 -0.54 13.58 2.97
C ALA A 183 0.92 14.03 2.81
N GLY A 184 1.67 13.41 1.91
CA GLY A 184 3.13 13.62 1.81
C GLY A 184 3.69 13.74 0.40
N GLY A 185 2.83 13.80 -0.63
CA GLY A 185 3.25 13.89 -2.03
C GLY A 185 3.91 12.62 -2.58
N CYS A 186 3.92 11.52 -1.83
CA CYS A 186 4.55 10.28 -2.26
C CYS A 186 3.60 9.52 -3.19
N ASP A 187 3.97 9.47 -4.48
CA ASP A 187 3.29 8.65 -5.48
C ASP A 187 3.83 7.20 -5.41
N LEU A 188 3.01 6.30 -4.86
CA LEU A 188 3.41 4.91 -4.66
C LEU A 188 3.64 4.17 -5.98
N ALA A 189 2.88 4.49 -7.03
CA ALA A 189 3.05 3.84 -8.33
C ALA A 189 4.38 4.29 -8.96
N ALA A 190 4.68 5.60 -8.93
CA ALA A 190 5.94 6.12 -9.45
C ALA A 190 7.14 5.59 -8.65
N GLY A 191 7.00 5.54 -7.32
CA GLY A 191 8.00 4.93 -6.44
C GLY A 191 8.22 3.45 -6.72
N ALA A 192 7.15 2.68 -6.94
CA ALA A 192 7.21 1.27 -7.31
C ALA A 192 7.95 1.05 -8.64
N VAL A 193 7.61 1.82 -9.68
CA VAL A 193 8.32 1.78 -10.97
C VAL A 193 9.80 2.16 -10.79
N ALA A 194 10.11 3.12 -9.93
CA ALA A 194 11.48 3.50 -9.63
C ALA A 194 12.29 2.37 -8.98
N VAL A 195 11.77 1.73 -7.93
CA VAL A 195 12.47 0.62 -7.26
C VAL A 195 12.59 -0.63 -8.12
N LEU A 196 11.58 -0.93 -8.95
CA LEU A 196 11.63 -2.03 -9.91
C LEU A 196 12.61 -1.77 -11.05
N ALA A 197 12.99 -0.52 -11.27
CA ALA A 197 14.09 -0.11 -12.14
C ALA A 197 15.43 0.03 -11.40
N GLY A 198 15.52 -0.41 -10.14
CA GLY A 198 16.75 -0.40 -9.33
C GLY A 198 17.10 0.96 -8.72
N ARG A 199 16.17 1.93 -8.70
CA ARG A 199 16.41 3.25 -8.09
C ARG A 199 15.97 3.27 -6.64
N LEU A 200 16.75 3.95 -5.81
CA LEU A 200 16.35 4.28 -4.44
C LEU A 200 15.19 5.27 -4.45
N VAL A 201 14.32 5.14 -3.45
CA VAL A 201 13.23 6.08 -3.20
C VAL A 201 13.50 6.77 -1.89
N GLU A 202 13.30 8.08 -1.86
CA GLU A 202 13.48 8.88 -0.65
C GLU A 202 12.35 8.64 0.35
N PRO A 203 12.62 8.73 1.67
CA PRO A 203 11.59 8.62 2.69
C PRO A 203 10.47 9.64 2.47
N ALA A 204 9.23 9.16 2.38
CA ALA A 204 8.08 10.03 2.41
C ALA A 204 8.02 10.74 3.76
N ARG A 205 7.80 12.06 3.74
CA ARG A 205 7.59 12.86 4.95
C ARG A 205 6.21 13.49 4.85
N PRO A 206 5.17 12.86 5.43
CA PRO A 206 3.85 13.47 5.46
C PRO A 206 3.94 14.82 6.21
N HIS A 207 3.34 15.85 5.63
CA HIS A 207 3.32 17.20 6.17
C HIS A 207 1.91 17.68 6.52
N ARG A 208 0.90 16.84 6.27
CA ARG A 208 -0.51 17.04 6.62
C ARG A 208 -1.19 15.69 6.85
N PHE A 209 -2.44 15.71 7.31
CA PHE A 209 -3.28 14.53 7.37
C PHE A 209 -4.25 14.49 6.20
N ALA A 210 -4.61 13.27 5.81
CA ALA A 210 -5.66 12.99 4.85
C ALA A 210 -6.54 11.86 5.38
N ALA A 211 -7.85 11.99 5.19
CA ALA A 211 -8.82 10.95 5.51
C ALA A 211 -9.49 10.46 4.24
N ALA A 212 -9.85 9.18 4.22
CA ALA A 212 -10.63 8.62 3.13
C ALA A 212 -11.86 7.90 3.64
N VAL A 213 -12.95 8.06 2.89
CA VAL A 213 -14.20 7.36 3.09
C VAL A 213 -14.48 6.47 1.89
N VAL A 214 -14.83 5.22 2.15
CA VAL A 214 -15.35 4.28 1.15
C VAL A 214 -16.86 4.33 1.21
N LEU A 215 -17.51 4.53 0.06
CA LEU A 215 -18.95 4.76 -0.06
C LEU A 215 -19.57 3.79 -1.07
N GLU A 216 -20.66 3.15 -0.66
CA GLU A 216 -21.49 2.33 -1.55
C GLU A 216 -22.51 3.21 -2.28
N ALA A 217 -23.12 2.65 -3.33
CA ALA A 217 -24.30 3.26 -3.95
C ALA A 217 -25.52 3.19 -2.99
N PRO A 218 -26.47 4.16 -3.04
CA PRO A 218 -26.52 5.28 -3.97
C PRO A 218 -25.72 6.50 -3.50
N TRP A 219 -24.83 6.98 -4.36
CA TRP A 219 -24.18 8.29 -4.28
C TRP A 219 -25.09 9.30 -5.01
N LYS A 220 -25.48 10.41 -4.37
CA LYS A 220 -26.42 11.38 -4.97
C LYS A 220 -25.77 12.44 -5.89
N PRO A 221 -24.74 13.20 -5.47
CA PRO A 221 -24.16 14.26 -6.31
C PRO A 221 -23.38 13.71 -7.51
N GLY A 222 -22.93 14.55 -8.44
CA GLY A 222 -21.95 14.11 -9.45
C GLY A 222 -20.55 13.93 -8.84
N SER A 223 -19.70 13.07 -9.39
CA SER A 223 -18.28 12.99 -8.96
C SER A 223 -17.55 14.34 -9.10
N ALA A 224 -17.84 15.08 -10.16
CA ALA A 224 -17.31 16.43 -10.38
C ALA A 224 -17.83 17.45 -9.36
N GLU A 225 -19.05 17.28 -8.86
CA GLU A 225 -19.62 18.15 -7.83
C GLU A 225 -18.94 17.92 -6.49
N VAL A 226 -18.76 16.65 -6.09
CA VAL A 226 -18.02 16.29 -4.87
C VAL A 226 -16.56 16.72 -4.97
N GLY A 227 -15.93 16.53 -6.13
CA GLY A 227 -14.55 16.97 -6.38
C GLY A 227 -14.37 18.49 -6.30
N GLY A 228 -15.45 19.27 -6.41
CA GLY A 228 -15.43 20.73 -6.24
C GLY A 228 -15.59 21.21 -4.81
N LEU A 229 -15.85 20.32 -3.85
CA LEU A 229 -16.04 20.69 -2.45
C LEU A 229 -14.70 21.09 -1.79
N PRO A 230 -14.70 22.09 -0.90
CA PRO A 230 -13.50 22.47 -0.15
C PRO A 230 -12.90 21.28 0.60
N GLY A 231 -11.59 21.08 0.46
CA GLY A 231 -10.85 20.02 1.14
C GLY A 231 -10.92 18.65 0.46
N VAL A 232 -11.72 18.46 -0.59
CA VAL A 232 -11.70 17.22 -1.38
C VAL A 232 -10.48 17.20 -2.30
N LEU A 233 -9.70 16.12 -2.21
CA LEU A 233 -8.45 15.95 -2.95
C LEU A 233 -8.58 14.90 -4.07
N HIS A 234 -9.38 13.87 -3.84
CA HIS A 234 -9.58 12.78 -4.80
C HIS A 234 -10.98 12.19 -4.67
N VAL A 235 -11.57 11.82 -5.80
CA VAL A 235 -12.91 11.25 -5.89
C VAL A 235 -12.95 10.15 -6.93
N VAL A 236 -13.42 8.97 -6.51
CA VAL A 236 -13.85 7.89 -7.40
C VAL A 236 -15.32 7.57 -7.10
N ALA A 237 -16.15 7.66 -8.13
CA ALA A 237 -17.56 7.29 -8.02
C ALA A 237 -17.73 5.77 -7.87
N PRO A 238 -18.75 5.30 -7.15
CA PRO A 238 -19.07 3.87 -7.06
C PRO A 238 -19.54 3.33 -8.42
N GLU A 239 -18.98 2.19 -8.82
CA GLU A 239 -19.39 1.42 -9.98
C GLU A 239 -19.68 -0.02 -9.54
N PRO A 240 -20.94 -0.39 -9.22
CA PRO A 240 -21.26 -1.68 -8.64
C PRO A 240 -20.64 -2.85 -9.44
N PRO A 241 -19.96 -3.80 -8.77
CA PRO A 241 -19.90 -4.01 -7.32
C PRO A 241 -18.75 -3.26 -6.60
N ARG A 242 -18.05 -2.35 -7.27
CA ARG A 242 -16.92 -1.60 -6.68
C ARG A 242 -17.43 -0.37 -5.93
N PRO A 243 -17.11 -0.21 -4.65
CA PRO A 243 -17.44 1.00 -3.92
C PRO A 243 -16.64 2.18 -4.46
N GLY A 244 -17.20 3.37 -4.29
CA GLY A 244 -16.51 4.62 -4.54
C GLY A 244 -15.69 5.01 -3.32
N HIS A 245 -14.85 6.03 -3.47
CA HIS A 245 -14.17 6.62 -2.35
C HIS A 245 -13.89 8.10 -2.55
N VAL A 246 -13.74 8.81 -1.43
CA VAL A 246 -13.36 10.23 -1.41
C VAL A 246 -12.19 10.38 -0.46
N VAL A 247 -11.15 11.08 -0.91
CA VAL A 247 -10.01 11.48 -0.08
C VAL A 247 -10.12 12.97 0.19
N ILE A 248 -10.02 13.34 1.46
CA ILE A 248 -10.05 14.72 1.93
C ILE A 248 -8.78 15.08 2.69
N GLU A 249 -8.40 16.35 2.62
CA GLU A 249 -7.47 16.96 3.57
C GLU A 249 -8.15 17.11 4.93
N VAL A 250 -7.43 16.79 6.00
CA VAL A 250 -7.90 17.01 7.37
C VAL A 250 -6.84 17.74 8.17
N ASP A 251 -7.27 18.68 9.01
CA ASP A 251 -6.36 19.55 9.76
C ASP A 251 -5.63 18.78 10.86
N SER A 252 -6.32 17.83 11.48
CA SER A 252 -5.83 17.06 12.61
C SER A 252 -6.59 15.72 12.74
N PRO A 253 -6.02 14.71 13.42
CA PRO A 253 -6.72 13.47 13.75
C PRO A 253 -8.02 13.71 14.54
N GLU A 254 -8.05 14.73 15.39
CA GLU A 254 -9.20 15.07 16.24
C GLU A 254 -10.36 15.68 15.44
N THR A 255 -10.08 16.36 14.33
CA THR A 255 -11.10 16.96 13.47
C THR A 255 -11.58 16.01 12.36
N ALA A 256 -10.78 14.98 12.06
CA ALA A 256 -11.02 14.07 10.93
C ALA A 256 -12.39 13.40 10.99
N GLU A 257 -12.82 12.91 12.16
CA GLU A 257 -14.13 12.25 12.31
C GLU A 257 -15.29 13.16 11.91
N ARG A 258 -15.27 14.41 12.40
CA ARG A 258 -16.31 15.40 12.09
C ARG A 258 -16.28 15.78 10.60
N GLN A 259 -15.09 16.05 10.04
CA GLN A 259 -14.95 16.41 8.62
C GLN A 259 -15.43 15.28 7.70
N VAL A 260 -15.16 14.02 8.04
CA VAL A 260 -15.66 12.86 7.30
C VAL A 260 -17.17 12.69 7.47
N ALA A 261 -17.72 12.91 8.67
CA ALA A 261 -19.16 12.86 8.90
C ALA A 261 -19.92 13.91 8.09
N ASP A 262 -19.43 15.16 8.07
CA ASP A 262 -20.01 16.26 7.30
C ASP A 262 -20.00 15.95 5.78
N LEU A 263 -18.88 15.42 5.27
CA LEU A 263 -18.79 14.97 3.87
C LEU A 263 -19.79 13.84 3.57
N ARG A 264 -19.89 12.83 4.44
CA ARG A 264 -20.82 11.70 4.26
C ARG A 264 -22.27 12.19 4.17
N ALA A 265 -22.67 13.08 5.07
CA ALA A 265 -24.01 13.66 5.06
C ALA A 265 -24.31 14.40 3.74
N LEU A 266 -23.32 15.08 3.17
CA LEU A 266 -23.45 15.79 1.91
C LEU A 266 -23.52 14.83 0.70
N VAL A 267 -22.73 13.75 0.68
CA VAL A 267 -22.68 12.80 -0.45
C VAL A 267 -23.85 11.82 -0.45
N LEU A 268 -24.28 11.33 0.72
CA LEU A 268 -25.40 10.39 0.85
C LEU A 268 -26.76 11.10 1.00
N GLY A 269 -26.75 12.38 1.38
CA GLY A 269 -27.91 13.13 1.84
C GLY A 269 -28.28 12.79 3.28
N GLU A 270 -28.90 13.74 4.00
CA GLU A 270 -29.45 13.53 5.34
C GLU A 270 -30.59 12.50 5.28
N ASP A 271 -30.24 11.22 5.48
CA ASP A 271 -31.03 10.08 5.96
C ASP A 271 -30.43 8.78 5.41
N GLY A 272 -29.49 8.19 6.16
CA GLY A 272 -28.90 6.88 5.94
C GLY A 272 -28.42 6.28 7.25
#